data_AF-A0A956KC06-F1
#
_entry.id   AF-A0A956KC06-F1
#
_cell.length_a   1.000
_cell.length_b   1.000
_cell.length_c   1.000
_cell.angle_alpha   90.00
_cell.angle_beta   90.00
_cell.angle_gamma   90.00
#
_symmetry.space_group_name_H-M   'P 1'
#
loop_
_entity.id
_entity.type
_entity.pdbx_description
1 polymer ?
#
loop_
_entity_poly.entity_id
_entity_poly.type
_entity_poly.pdbx_seq_one_letter_code
_entity_poly.pdbx_strand_id
1 'polypeptide(L)'
;ELFNRIDHVIQFGPLSREAAYSIARRELKRLLDRHGLTERNVFVRFTPAVVDMIVREGFHARDGARSLKRFLEDRVGARLAEDIAGAGVAAVRVFWLYMRDGALMVHGEHLVEAEARGIDPRIEDLVEWNMGRLRLEIPRALAEADALLVSDASARLASALSESLDKFRARADQEQGRVVYTLETLRGELQALRERLATQLEYDPALSHAMELEDRVEAEAEIIEATAFPRWPKVIPRRDWDGEVIFLRGMDLRQIGPALPMKTRPAIIEHVASLLFLERALARAEDPDEHVVILELSRISRSRGANRFAADEPGLLEWLAEAYAQHGQGEVDERAVAELAGDDATVSRYQPERYHRAFEQVTLRIIGPSVRTFFRGEHGCHVRHSVSGTSEVVRVRVLPGRERSAEAHLRGIAEARRAFEEWLEGGSDGRAPDNPDEILPILRRYHFDLPSAGVQAPIVVEDYVLAHATETRVRQLGDALPTLWILRLGAERGAEEG
;
A
#
# COMPACT_ATOMS: atom_id res chain seq x y z
N GLU A 1 -22.36 -44.36 -47.01
CA GLU A 1 -23.03 -43.09 -46.63
C GLU A 1 -22.26 -42.26 -45.60
N LEU A 2 -21.91 -42.79 -44.42
CA LEU A 2 -21.32 -41.97 -43.32
C LEU A 2 -20.11 -41.12 -43.75
N PHE A 3 -19.13 -41.71 -44.45
CA PHE A 3 -17.95 -40.96 -44.95
C PHE A 3 -18.30 -39.85 -45.96
N ASN A 4 -19.42 -39.96 -46.68
CA ASN A 4 -19.85 -38.95 -47.65
C ASN A 4 -20.58 -37.77 -46.98
N ARG A 5 -20.65 -37.75 -45.64
CA ARG A 5 -21.23 -36.68 -44.80
C ARG A 5 -20.20 -36.04 -43.87
N ILE A 6 -18.91 -36.33 -44.07
CA ILE A 6 -17.80 -35.79 -43.27
C ILE A 6 -16.98 -34.87 -44.17
N ASP A 7 -16.94 -33.58 -43.86
CA ASP A 7 -16.20 -32.59 -44.66
C ASP A 7 -14.68 -32.83 -44.59
N HIS A 8 -14.16 -33.12 -43.39
CA HIS A 8 -12.74 -33.38 -43.14
C HIS A 8 -12.53 -34.48 -42.09
N VAL A 9 -11.58 -35.37 -42.35
CA VAL A 9 -11.05 -36.33 -41.37
C VAL A 9 -9.70 -35.82 -40.88
N ILE A 10 -9.65 -35.38 -39.62
CA ILE A 10 -8.41 -34.86 -39.00
C ILE A 10 -7.81 -35.95 -38.11
N GLN A 11 -6.60 -36.40 -38.45
CA GLN A 11 -5.86 -37.36 -37.66
C GLN A 11 -4.98 -36.64 -36.62
N PHE A 12 -5.20 -36.91 -35.34
CA PHE A 12 -4.34 -36.40 -34.27
C PHE A 12 -3.11 -37.30 -34.13
N GLY A 13 -1.92 -36.71 -34.28
CA GLY A 13 -0.64 -37.38 -34.05
C GLY A 13 -0.28 -37.52 -32.57
N PRO A 14 0.82 -38.22 -32.23
CA PRO A 14 1.35 -38.25 -30.88
C PRO A 14 1.79 -36.85 -30.43
N LEU A 15 1.61 -36.55 -29.15
CA LEU A 15 2.00 -35.27 -28.56
C LEU A 15 3.53 -35.13 -28.46
N SER A 16 4.07 -33.95 -28.80
CA SER A 16 5.48 -33.63 -28.61
C SER A 16 5.82 -33.45 -27.13
N ARG A 17 7.12 -33.39 -26.79
CA ARG A 17 7.55 -33.17 -25.39
C ARG A 17 7.14 -31.79 -24.88
N GLU A 18 7.22 -30.74 -25.71
CA GLU A 18 6.78 -29.39 -25.33
C GLU A 18 5.26 -29.36 -25.10
N ALA A 19 4.49 -30.04 -25.96
CA ALA A 19 3.05 -30.17 -25.80
C ALA A 19 2.69 -30.95 -24.52
N ALA A 20 3.40 -32.05 -24.22
CA ALA A 20 3.24 -32.80 -22.99
C ALA A 20 3.57 -31.96 -21.74
N TYR A 21 4.64 -31.17 -21.76
CA TYR A 21 5.03 -30.25 -20.68
C TYR A 21 3.98 -29.15 -20.45
N SER A 22 3.52 -28.49 -21.52
CA SER A 22 2.46 -27.48 -21.45
C SER A 22 1.15 -28.06 -20.91
N ILE A 23 0.77 -29.27 -21.33
CA ILE A 23 -0.42 -29.98 -20.82
C ILE A 23 -0.23 -30.35 -19.34
N ALA A 24 0.91 -30.94 -18.96
CA ALA A 24 1.23 -31.32 -17.58
C ALA A 24 1.15 -30.13 -16.63
N ARG A 25 1.81 -29.02 -16.97
CA ARG A 25 1.77 -27.78 -16.21
C ARG A 25 0.37 -27.20 -16.09
N ARG A 26 -0.43 -27.23 -17.17
CA ARG A 26 -1.82 -26.75 -17.15
C ARG A 26 -2.73 -27.62 -16.29
N GLU A 27 -2.62 -28.95 -16.35
CA GLU A 27 -3.41 -29.84 -15.48
C GLU A 27 -2.94 -29.77 -14.02
N LEU A 28 -1.64 -29.56 -13.75
CA LEU A 28 -1.14 -29.24 -12.41
C LEU A 28 -1.75 -27.93 -11.90
N LYS A 29 -1.68 -26.83 -12.65
CA LYS A 29 -2.29 -25.54 -12.25
C LYS A 29 -3.79 -25.70 -11.94
N ARG A 30 -4.52 -26.48 -12.75
CA ARG A 30 -5.92 -26.86 -12.48
C ARG A 30 -6.15 -27.72 -11.23
N LEU A 31 -5.17 -28.54 -10.81
CA LEU A 31 -5.23 -29.28 -9.54
C LEU A 31 -5.08 -28.31 -8.35
N LEU A 32 -4.14 -27.37 -8.45
CA LEU A 32 -3.82 -26.40 -7.41
C LEU A 32 -4.93 -25.33 -7.28
N ASP A 33 -5.52 -24.91 -8.40
CA ASP A 33 -6.67 -23.98 -8.44
C ASP A 33 -8.03 -24.67 -8.12
N ARG A 34 -8.03 -25.78 -7.34
CA ARG A 34 -9.25 -26.47 -6.90
C ARG A 34 -9.88 -25.74 -5.71
N HIS A 35 -11.21 -25.70 -5.72
CA HIS A 35 -12.02 -25.11 -4.64
C HIS A 35 -11.60 -25.56 -3.24
N GLY A 36 -11.41 -26.87 -3.03
CA GLY A 36 -10.99 -27.41 -1.72
C GLY A 36 -9.60 -26.98 -1.23
N LEU A 37 -8.76 -26.37 -2.08
CA LEU A 37 -7.51 -25.70 -1.67
C LEU A 37 -7.75 -24.20 -1.48
N THR A 38 -8.35 -23.55 -2.47
CA THR A 38 -8.55 -22.08 -2.47
C THR A 38 -9.51 -21.61 -1.36
N GLU A 39 -10.57 -22.36 -1.05
CA GLU A 39 -11.51 -22.07 0.05
C GLU A 39 -10.89 -22.31 1.43
N ARG A 40 -9.81 -23.08 1.50
CA ARG A 40 -8.99 -23.28 2.71
C ARG A 40 -7.81 -22.32 2.77
N ASN A 41 -7.77 -21.31 1.89
CA ASN A 41 -6.66 -20.38 1.71
C ASN A 41 -5.30 -21.08 1.56
N VAL A 42 -5.29 -22.22 0.89
CA VAL A 42 -4.06 -22.97 0.56
C VAL A 42 -3.65 -22.63 -0.86
N PHE A 43 -2.47 -22.02 -0.98
CA PHE A 43 -1.83 -21.69 -2.25
C PHE A 43 -0.61 -22.57 -2.45
N VAL A 44 -0.32 -22.94 -3.69
CA VAL A 44 0.76 -23.89 -3.99
C VAL A 44 1.55 -23.39 -5.18
N ARG A 45 2.86 -23.23 -4.98
CA ARG A 45 3.87 -22.96 -6.00
C ARG A 45 4.62 -24.26 -6.31
N PHE A 46 5.22 -24.34 -7.49
CA PHE A 46 5.97 -25.52 -7.91
C PHE A 46 7.16 -25.12 -8.77
N THR A 47 8.30 -25.78 -8.57
CA THR A 47 9.49 -25.60 -9.41
C THR A 47 9.33 -26.27 -10.78
N PRO A 48 10.13 -25.89 -11.80
CA PRO A 48 10.12 -26.55 -13.11
C PRO A 48 10.33 -28.08 -13.05
N ALA A 49 11.21 -28.57 -12.15
CA ALA A 49 11.50 -30.00 -12.05
C ALA A 49 10.28 -30.85 -11.61
N VAL A 50 9.32 -30.26 -10.88
CA VAL A 50 8.05 -30.93 -10.57
C VAL A 50 7.26 -31.21 -11.85
N VAL A 51 7.24 -30.28 -12.80
CA VAL A 51 6.59 -30.48 -14.11
C VAL A 51 7.34 -31.54 -14.92
N ASP A 52 8.67 -31.51 -14.96
CA ASP A 52 9.46 -32.56 -15.65
C ASP A 52 9.23 -33.95 -15.05
N MET A 53 9.13 -34.07 -13.71
CA MET A 53 8.75 -35.32 -13.04
C MET A 53 7.35 -35.80 -13.47
N ILE A 54 6.37 -34.89 -13.50
CA ILE A 54 5.00 -35.20 -13.95
C ILE A 54 4.97 -35.63 -15.42
N VAL A 55 5.75 -35.01 -16.31
CA VAL A 55 5.86 -35.40 -17.72
C VAL A 55 6.54 -36.77 -17.85
N ARG A 56 7.61 -37.02 -17.08
CA ARG A 56 8.36 -38.29 -17.11
C ARG A 56 7.53 -39.48 -16.62
N GLU A 57 6.74 -39.29 -15.58
CA GLU A 57 6.12 -40.40 -14.83
C GLU A 57 4.59 -40.49 -15.01
N GLY A 58 3.91 -39.37 -15.24
CA GLY A 58 2.45 -39.31 -15.42
C GLY A 58 1.97 -39.34 -16.88
N PHE A 59 2.86 -39.16 -17.86
CA PHE A 59 2.47 -39.09 -19.27
C PHE A 59 2.63 -40.44 -19.99
N HIS A 60 1.53 -40.95 -20.55
CA HIS A 60 1.53 -42.17 -21.37
C HIS A 60 0.88 -41.90 -22.73
N ALA A 61 1.67 -42.05 -23.81
CA ALA A 61 1.26 -41.71 -25.18
C ALA A 61 0.03 -42.50 -25.69
N ARG A 62 -0.31 -43.64 -25.07
CA ARG A 62 -1.48 -44.46 -25.41
C ARG A 62 -2.79 -43.99 -24.76
N ASP A 63 -2.71 -43.41 -23.56
CA ASP A 63 -3.89 -43.04 -22.75
C ASP A 63 -4.17 -41.53 -22.76
N GLY A 64 -3.21 -40.74 -23.27
CA GLY A 64 -3.28 -39.28 -23.34
C GLY A 64 -3.36 -38.64 -21.95
N ALA A 65 -4.04 -37.48 -21.88
CA ALA A 65 -4.09 -36.66 -20.66
C ALA A 65 -4.92 -37.26 -19.50
N ARG A 66 -5.50 -38.46 -19.65
CA ARG A 66 -6.30 -39.10 -18.59
C ARG A 66 -5.41 -39.72 -17.50
N SER A 67 -4.36 -40.46 -17.89
CA SER A 67 -3.40 -41.05 -16.95
C SER A 67 -2.65 -39.97 -16.17
N LEU A 68 -2.31 -38.86 -16.84
CA LEU A 68 -1.73 -37.66 -16.23
C LEU A 68 -2.58 -37.09 -15.09
N LYS A 69 -3.91 -36.94 -15.27
CA LYS A 69 -4.80 -36.44 -14.22
C LYS A 69 -4.82 -37.34 -12.99
N ARG A 70 -4.86 -38.65 -13.21
CA ARG A 70 -4.84 -39.62 -12.11
C ARG A 70 -3.50 -39.59 -11.37
N PHE A 71 -2.37 -39.54 -12.09
CA PHE A 71 -1.04 -39.42 -11.49
C PHE A 71 -0.92 -38.15 -10.62
N LEU A 72 -1.45 -37.02 -11.11
CA LEU A 72 -1.50 -35.76 -10.37
C LEU A 72 -2.32 -35.89 -9.08
N GLU A 73 -3.48 -36.55 -9.10
CA GLU A 73 -4.29 -36.78 -7.90
C GLU A 73 -3.61 -37.77 -6.93
N ASP A 74 -3.19 -38.93 -7.42
CA ASP A 74 -2.64 -40.04 -6.63
C ASP A 74 -1.29 -39.67 -5.98
N ARG A 75 -0.49 -38.76 -6.57
CA ARG A 75 0.86 -38.41 -6.07
C ARG A 75 1.02 -36.98 -5.56
N VAL A 76 0.59 -35.98 -6.33
CA VAL A 76 0.71 -34.57 -5.91
C VAL A 76 -0.43 -34.20 -4.96
N GLY A 77 -1.66 -34.60 -5.30
CA GLY A 77 -2.84 -34.37 -4.47
C GLY A 77 -2.77 -35.08 -3.12
N ALA A 78 -2.38 -36.35 -3.10
CA ALA A 78 -2.18 -37.11 -1.85
C ALA A 78 -1.11 -36.47 -0.95
N ARG A 79 0.06 -36.11 -1.50
CA ARG A 79 1.15 -35.49 -0.73
C ARG A 79 0.73 -34.14 -0.13
N LEU A 80 0.07 -33.28 -0.91
CA LEU A 80 -0.50 -32.03 -0.40
C LEU A 80 -1.56 -32.27 0.69
N ALA A 81 -2.40 -33.29 0.56
CA ALA A 81 -3.42 -33.60 1.54
C ALA A 81 -2.84 -34.02 2.91
N GLU A 82 -1.73 -34.76 2.92
CA GLU A 82 -0.98 -35.11 4.14
C GLU A 82 -0.49 -33.86 4.87
N ASP A 83 0.24 -32.98 4.17
CA ASP A 83 0.81 -31.75 4.75
C ASP A 83 -0.28 -30.74 5.17
N ILE A 84 -1.41 -30.70 4.45
CA ILE A 84 -2.58 -29.89 4.85
C ILE A 84 -3.25 -30.44 6.11
N ALA A 85 -3.34 -31.77 6.27
CA ALA A 85 -3.97 -32.40 7.43
C ALA A 85 -3.10 -32.36 8.69
N GLY A 86 -1.77 -32.37 8.55
CA GLY A 86 -0.82 -32.28 9.66
C GLY A 86 -0.68 -30.87 10.27
N ALA A 87 -0.99 -29.82 9.52
CA ALA A 87 -0.82 -28.43 9.97
C ALA A 87 -2.07 -27.88 10.70
N GLY A 88 -1.84 -27.15 11.80
CA GLY A 88 -2.88 -26.48 12.60
C GLY A 88 -3.60 -25.34 11.86
N VAL A 89 -4.72 -24.87 12.41
CA VAL A 89 -5.55 -23.83 11.77
C VAL A 89 -4.73 -22.55 11.54
N ALA A 90 -4.55 -22.18 10.28
CA ALA A 90 -3.84 -20.98 9.86
C ALA A 90 -4.72 -20.22 8.86
N ALA A 91 -4.71 -18.89 8.92
CA ALA A 91 -5.57 -18.05 8.10
C ALA A 91 -5.31 -18.23 6.59
N VAL A 92 -4.03 -18.43 6.23
CA VAL A 92 -3.55 -18.68 4.86
C VAL A 92 -2.29 -19.57 4.93
N ARG A 93 -2.08 -20.43 3.95
CA ARG A 93 -0.87 -21.26 3.80
C ARG A 93 -0.33 -21.16 2.36
N VAL A 94 0.99 -21.08 2.18
CA VAL A 94 1.63 -21.29 0.88
C VAL A 94 2.55 -22.49 0.97
N PHE A 95 2.44 -23.42 0.02
CA PHE A 95 3.34 -24.55 -0.12
C PHE A 95 4.19 -24.42 -1.37
N TRP A 96 5.46 -24.81 -1.27
CA TRP A 96 6.35 -25.02 -2.39
C TRP A 96 6.49 -26.51 -2.66
N LEU A 97 6.11 -26.94 -3.86
CA LEU A 97 6.45 -28.25 -4.40
C LEU A 97 7.80 -28.14 -5.12
N TYR A 98 8.76 -28.99 -4.76
CA TYR A 98 10.07 -29.04 -5.40
C TYR A 98 10.58 -30.48 -5.46
N MET A 99 11.59 -30.73 -6.29
CA MET A 99 12.25 -32.03 -6.38
C MET A 99 13.57 -31.98 -5.63
N ARG A 100 13.83 -32.98 -4.76
CA ARG A 100 15.12 -33.16 -4.10
C ARG A 100 15.45 -34.64 -4.01
N ASP A 101 16.68 -35.02 -4.37
CA ASP A 101 17.14 -36.41 -4.37
C ASP A 101 16.22 -37.39 -5.14
N GLY A 102 15.52 -36.88 -6.16
CA GLY A 102 14.53 -37.62 -6.96
C GLY A 102 13.14 -37.78 -6.31
N ALA A 103 12.94 -37.31 -5.08
CA ALA A 103 11.65 -37.30 -4.38
C ALA A 103 10.91 -35.97 -4.56
N LEU A 104 9.58 -36.02 -4.51
CA LEU A 104 8.72 -34.83 -4.45
C LEU A 104 8.66 -34.36 -2.99
N MET A 105 9.14 -33.14 -2.75
CA MET A 105 9.18 -32.51 -1.44
C MET A 105 8.16 -31.37 -1.36
N VAL A 106 7.76 -31.04 -0.13
CA VAL A 106 6.87 -29.92 0.18
C VAL A 106 7.53 -29.07 1.26
N HIS A 107 7.62 -27.76 1.03
CA HIS A 107 7.96 -26.78 2.06
C HIS A 107 6.74 -25.90 2.32
N GLY A 108 6.30 -25.80 3.57
CA GLY A 108 5.09 -25.07 3.94
C GLY A 108 5.40 -23.83 4.76
N GLU A 109 4.92 -22.69 4.29
CA GLU A 109 4.92 -21.42 5.00
C GLU A 109 3.46 -21.09 5.42
N HIS A 110 3.30 -20.45 6.59
CA HIS A 110 2.00 -20.13 7.18
C HIS A 110 1.93 -18.64 7.48
N LEU A 111 0.84 -17.97 7.10
CA LEU A 111 0.64 -16.57 7.49
C LEU A 111 0.25 -16.54 8.97
N VAL A 112 1.11 -15.88 9.75
CA VAL A 112 0.85 -15.49 11.14
C VAL A 112 0.39 -14.04 11.19
N GLU A 113 -0.38 -13.68 12.22
CA GLU A 113 -0.74 -12.29 12.48
C GLU A 113 0.50 -11.53 12.98
N ALA A 114 0.66 -10.26 12.58
CA ALA A 114 1.82 -9.45 12.98
C ALA A 114 1.81 -9.17 14.49
N GLU A 115 3.00 -9.07 15.09
CA GLU A 115 3.13 -8.71 16.50
C GLU A 115 2.61 -7.29 16.76
N ALA A 116 1.73 -7.16 17.74
CA ALA A 116 1.15 -5.89 18.15
C ALA A 116 2.19 -4.99 18.81
N ARG A 117 2.40 -3.80 18.23
CA ARG A 117 3.25 -2.73 18.77
C ARG A 117 2.44 -1.64 19.48
N GLY A 118 1.14 -1.56 19.18
CA GLY A 118 0.21 -0.56 19.72
C GLY A 118 0.30 0.78 19.01
N ILE A 119 -0.35 1.79 19.57
CA ILE A 119 -0.33 3.18 19.11
C ILE A 119 0.59 3.98 20.06
N ASP A 120 1.19 5.10 19.60
CA ASP A 120 1.89 6.02 20.52
C ASP A 120 0.85 6.63 21.45
N PRO A 121 1.03 6.60 22.79
CA PRO A 121 0.08 7.18 23.73
C PRO A 121 -0.31 8.62 23.40
N ARG A 122 0.60 9.42 22.82
CA ARG A 122 0.34 10.80 22.35
C ARG A 122 -0.72 10.88 21.25
N ILE A 123 -0.98 9.81 20.50
CA ILE A 123 -2.02 9.73 19.45
C ILE A 123 -3.23 8.93 19.93
N GLU A 124 -3.02 7.85 20.69
CA GLU A 124 -4.09 7.03 21.27
C GLU A 124 -5.08 7.89 22.07
N ASP A 125 -4.56 8.75 22.94
CA ASP A 125 -5.33 9.73 23.70
C ASP A 125 -6.20 10.63 22.78
N LEU A 126 -5.61 11.22 21.73
CA LEU A 126 -6.29 12.17 20.83
C LEU A 126 -7.51 11.55 20.13
N VAL A 127 -7.48 10.26 19.83
CA VAL A 127 -8.60 9.54 19.20
C VAL A 127 -9.81 9.51 20.10
N GLU A 128 -9.63 9.35 21.42
CA GLU A 128 -10.73 9.35 22.38
C GLU A 128 -11.26 10.76 22.66
N TRP A 129 -10.39 11.77 22.62
CA TRP A 129 -10.69 13.10 23.12
C TRP A 129 -11.73 13.87 22.29
N ASN A 130 -12.69 14.48 22.99
CA ASN A 130 -13.68 15.35 22.34
C ASN A 130 -13.04 16.60 21.71
N MET A 131 -13.78 17.26 20.81
CA MET A 131 -13.32 18.44 20.08
C MET A 131 -12.79 19.59 20.97
N GLY A 132 -13.40 19.79 22.15
CA GLY A 132 -12.96 20.83 23.08
C GLY A 132 -11.59 20.54 23.67
N ARG A 133 -11.35 19.28 24.06
CA ARG A 133 -10.04 18.84 24.58
C ARG A 133 -8.98 18.79 23.48
N LEU A 134 -9.33 18.31 22.28
CA LEU A 134 -8.44 18.32 21.11
C LEU A 134 -7.93 19.72 20.76
N ARG A 135 -8.80 20.73 20.85
CA ARG A 135 -8.39 22.13 20.63
C ARG A 135 -7.30 22.59 21.59
N LEU A 136 -7.35 22.19 22.86
CA LEU A 136 -6.40 22.62 23.88
C LEU A 136 -4.96 22.12 23.65
N GLU A 137 -4.74 21.15 22.74
CA GLU A 137 -3.39 20.77 22.31
C GLU A 137 -2.81 21.67 21.22
N ILE A 138 -3.62 22.47 20.50
CA ILE A 138 -3.13 23.31 19.39
C ILE A 138 -2.03 24.30 19.85
N PRO A 139 -2.15 25.02 21.00
CA PRO A 139 -1.06 25.86 21.51
C PRO A 139 0.21 25.07 21.82
N ARG A 140 0.07 23.85 22.34
CA ARG A 140 1.20 22.98 22.66
C ARG A 140 1.88 22.45 21.41
N ALA A 141 1.11 21.97 20.44
CA ALA A 141 1.62 21.51 19.14
C ALA A 141 2.30 22.66 18.37
N LEU A 142 1.80 23.88 18.48
CA LEU A 142 2.48 25.07 17.93
C LEU A 142 3.84 25.30 18.62
N ALA A 143 3.89 25.26 19.95
CA ALA A 143 5.15 25.40 20.68
C ALA A 143 6.16 24.27 20.40
N GLU A 144 5.69 23.03 20.22
CA GLU A 144 6.51 21.89 19.79
C GLU A 144 7.02 22.08 18.35
N ALA A 145 6.21 22.63 17.43
CA ALA A 145 6.63 22.97 16.07
C ALA A 145 7.65 24.14 16.02
N ASP A 146 7.46 25.18 16.83
CA ASP A 146 8.39 26.31 16.96
C ASP A 146 9.74 25.85 17.54
N ALA A 147 9.72 24.98 18.56
CA ALA A 147 10.93 24.35 19.11
C ALA A 147 11.65 23.47 18.07
N LEU A 148 10.90 22.73 17.25
CA LEU A 148 11.45 21.87 16.20
C LEU A 148 12.13 22.69 15.09
N LEU A 149 11.59 23.85 14.72
CA LEU A 149 12.20 24.78 13.74
C LEU A 149 13.58 25.31 14.17
N VAL A 150 13.82 25.47 15.47
CA VAL A 150 15.12 25.93 16.03
C VAL A 150 16.00 24.81 16.58
N SER A 151 15.60 23.54 16.39
CA SER A 151 16.32 22.37 16.89
C SER A 151 17.62 22.07 16.14
N ASP A 152 18.51 21.29 16.77
CA ASP A 152 19.72 20.76 16.14
C ASP A 152 19.41 19.93 14.87
N ALA A 153 18.24 19.30 14.79
CA ALA A 153 17.81 18.55 13.60
C ALA A 153 17.52 19.49 12.41
N SER A 154 16.88 20.63 12.66
CA SER A 154 16.66 21.68 11.65
C SER A 154 17.96 22.37 11.24
N ALA A 155 18.90 22.57 12.18
CA ALA A 155 20.25 23.06 11.87
C ALA A 155 21.07 22.08 11.00
N ARG A 156 20.97 20.78 11.28
CA ARG A 156 21.53 19.71 10.44
C ARG A 156 20.92 19.70 9.05
N LEU A 157 19.59 19.73 8.93
CA LEU A 157 18.88 19.84 7.65
C LEU A 157 19.38 21.02 6.81
N ALA A 158 19.48 22.21 7.39
CA ALA A 158 19.96 23.41 6.69
C ALA A 158 21.41 23.26 6.22
N SER A 159 22.25 22.55 6.99
CA SER A 159 23.65 22.28 6.63
C SER A 159 23.73 21.29 5.45
N ALA A 160 22.98 20.18 5.52
CA ALA A 160 22.90 19.17 4.47
C ALA A 160 22.31 19.71 3.16
N LEU A 161 21.29 20.57 3.25
CA LEU A 161 20.71 21.31 2.12
C LEU A 161 21.77 22.20 1.45
N SER A 162 22.54 22.95 2.25
CA SER A 162 23.59 23.84 1.74
C SER A 162 24.69 23.06 1.03
N GLU A 163 25.18 21.97 1.64
CA GLU A 163 26.22 21.13 1.04
C GLU A 163 25.75 20.46 -0.27
N SER A 164 24.51 19.96 -0.29
CA SER A 164 23.91 19.34 -1.46
C SER A 164 23.68 20.35 -2.60
N LEU A 165 23.31 21.58 -2.26
CA LEU A 165 23.15 22.67 -3.23
C LEU A 165 24.48 23.09 -3.87
N ASP A 166 25.56 23.13 -3.10
CA ASP A 166 26.89 23.43 -3.64
C ASP A 166 27.43 22.28 -4.50
N LYS A 167 27.21 21.02 -4.12
CA LYS A 167 27.48 19.84 -4.99
C LYS A 167 26.69 19.91 -6.29
N PHE A 168 25.40 20.25 -6.22
CA PHE A 168 24.54 20.43 -7.39
C PHE A 168 25.06 21.53 -8.32
N ARG A 169 25.38 22.71 -7.78
CA ARG A 169 25.95 23.84 -8.55
C ARG A 169 27.28 23.51 -9.21
N ALA A 170 28.14 22.72 -8.54
CA ALA A 170 29.46 22.38 -9.04
C ALA A 170 29.45 21.35 -10.20
N ARG A 171 28.43 20.48 -10.28
CA ARG A 171 28.42 19.34 -11.24
C ARG A 171 27.15 19.19 -12.08
N ALA A 172 26.09 19.96 -11.81
CA ALA A 172 24.74 19.80 -12.40
C ALA A 172 24.17 18.38 -12.23
N ASP A 173 24.49 17.73 -11.11
CA ASP A 173 24.13 16.35 -10.79
C ASP A 173 22.64 16.22 -10.43
N GLN A 174 21.86 15.54 -11.27
CA GLN A 174 20.42 15.37 -11.06
C GLN A 174 20.08 14.64 -9.75
N GLU A 175 20.96 13.79 -9.23
CA GLU A 175 20.73 13.13 -7.94
C GLU A 175 20.79 14.15 -6.78
N GLN A 176 21.79 15.02 -6.79
CA GLN A 176 21.92 16.11 -5.81
C GLN A 176 20.74 17.09 -5.90
N GLY A 177 20.24 17.35 -7.12
CA GLY A 177 19.02 18.16 -7.31
C GLY A 177 17.78 17.55 -6.64
N ARG A 178 17.61 16.22 -6.70
CA ARG A 178 16.53 15.48 -6.02
C ARG A 178 16.67 15.51 -4.49
N VAL A 179 17.89 15.40 -3.96
CA VAL A 179 18.16 15.56 -2.53
C VAL A 179 17.79 16.97 -2.08
N VAL A 180 18.30 18.01 -2.75
CA VAL A 180 17.98 19.42 -2.44
C VAL A 180 16.47 19.67 -2.43
N TYR A 181 15.74 19.20 -3.45
CA TYR A 181 14.28 19.29 -3.50
C TYR A 181 13.63 18.62 -2.29
N THR A 182 14.05 17.41 -1.93
CA THR A 182 13.43 16.66 -0.83
C THR A 182 13.67 17.29 0.55
N LEU A 183 14.89 17.77 0.81
CA LEU A 183 15.23 18.45 2.06
C LEU A 183 14.49 19.79 2.19
N GLU A 184 14.34 20.53 1.08
CA GLU A 184 13.56 21.76 1.05
C GLU A 184 12.06 21.50 1.23
N THR A 185 11.52 20.42 0.64
CA THR A 185 10.13 20.00 0.88
C THR A 185 9.90 19.68 2.36
N LEU A 186 10.79 18.93 3.02
CA LEU A 186 10.70 18.65 4.47
C LEU A 186 10.69 19.93 5.31
N ARG A 187 11.56 20.89 4.97
CA ARG A 187 11.63 22.21 5.61
C ARG A 187 10.32 23.00 5.44
N GLY A 188 9.78 22.99 4.23
CA GLY A 188 8.52 23.64 3.88
C GLY A 188 7.30 22.99 4.53
N GLU A 189 7.27 21.66 4.67
CA GLU A 189 6.19 20.93 5.35
C GLU A 189 6.09 21.33 6.84
N LEU A 190 7.24 21.44 7.55
CA LEU A 190 7.25 21.91 8.93
C LEU A 190 6.80 23.37 9.05
N GLN A 191 7.30 24.26 8.19
CA GLN A 191 6.89 25.67 8.18
C GLN A 191 5.39 25.81 7.92
N ALA A 192 4.86 25.11 6.91
CA ALA A 192 3.44 25.13 6.57
C ALA A 192 2.56 24.50 7.67
N LEU A 193 3.02 23.47 8.38
CA LEU A 193 2.30 22.91 9.54
C LEU A 193 2.25 23.92 10.69
N ARG A 194 3.38 24.54 11.00
CA ARG A 194 3.51 25.59 12.03
C ARG A 194 2.60 26.79 11.72
N GLU A 195 2.56 27.24 10.47
CA GLU A 195 1.63 28.29 10.01
C GLU A 195 0.17 27.87 10.18
N ARG A 196 -0.22 26.64 9.80
CA ARG A 196 -1.59 26.15 10.02
C ARG A 196 -1.98 26.08 11.50
N LEU A 197 -1.05 25.72 12.39
CA LEU A 197 -1.25 25.72 13.84
C LEU A 197 -1.41 27.14 14.38
N ALA A 198 -0.55 28.08 13.97
CA ALA A 198 -0.62 29.49 14.35
C ALA A 198 -1.93 30.15 13.91
N THR A 199 -2.30 30.03 12.62
CA THR A 199 -3.57 30.53 12.08
C THR A 199 -4.79 29.97 12.83
N GLN A 200 -4.72 28.72 13.31
CA GLN A 200 -5.81 28.15 14.08
C GLN A 200 -5.87 28.70 15.51
N LEU A 201 -4.73 28.95 16.16
CA LEU A 201 -4.68 29.56 17.49
C LEU A 201 -5.20 31.01 17.47
N GLU A 202 -4.75 31.79 16.49
CA GLU A 202 -5.06 33.21 16.32
C GLU A 202 -6.54 33.46 16.01
N TYR A 203 -7.13 32.69 15.09
CA TYR A 203 -8.47 32.96 14.53
C TYR A 203 -9.59 32.01 15.01
N ASP A 204 -9.34 31.02 15.89
CA ASP A 204 -10.41 30.21 16.50
C ASP A 204 -10.87 30.82 17.84
N PRO A 205 -12.10 31.37 17.95
CA PRO A 205 -12.59 31.98 19.18
C PRO A 205 -12.66 31.03 20.38
N ALA A 206 -12.62 29.72 20.15
CA ALA A 206 -12.52 28.73 21.23
C ALA A 206 -11.11 28.68 21.87
N LEU A 207 -10.10 29.28 21.23
CA LEU A 207 -8.70 29.30 21.67
C LEU A 207 -8.23 30.66 22.18
N SER A 208 -9.03 31.72 22.11
CA SER A 208 -8.65 33.07 22.55
C SER A 208 -8.17 33.14 24.00
N HIS A 209 -8.57 32.18 24.87
CA HIS A 209 -8.09 32.09 26.25
C HIS A 209 -6.65 31.56 26.40
N ALA A 210 -6.10 30.94 25.34
CA ALA A 210 -4.74 30.39 25.28
C ALA A 210 -3.75 31.29 24.54
N MET A 211 -4.21 32.40 23.97
CA MET A 211 -3.39 33.46 23.39
C MET A 211 -2.80 34.36 24.48
N GLU A 212 -1.72 35.11 24.17
CA GLU A 212 -1.24 36.14 25.09
C GLU A 212 -2.26 37.27 25.23
N LEU A 213 -2.13 38.10 26.28
CA LEU A 213 -3.12 39.13 26.58
C LEU A 213 -3.24 40.18 25.47
N GLU A 214 -2.14 40.52 24.81
CA GLU A 214 -2.12 41.50 23.72
C GLU A 214 -2.80 40.92 22.47
N ASP A 215 -2.35 39.76 21.98
CA ASP A 215 -2.97 39.05 20.85
C ASP A 215 -4.47 38.79 21.07
N ARG A 216 -4.87 38.40 22.28
CA ARG A 216 -6.29 38.17 22.61
C ARG A 216 -7.11 39.44 22.48
N VAL A 217 -6.58 40.58 22.91
CA VAL A 217 -7.28 41.87 22.81
C VAL A 217 -7.39 42.32 21.35
N GLU A 218 -6.39 42.04 20.52
CA GLU A 218 -6.44 42.31 19.08
C GLU A 218 -7.49 41.42 18.38
N ALA A 219 -7.46 40.10 18.60
CA ALA A 219 -8.45 39.17 18.05
C ALA A 219 -9.88 39.44 18.56
N GLU A 220 -10.05 39.78 19.84
CA GLU A 220 -11.36 40.21 20.38
C GLU A 220 -11.81 41.54 19.74
N ALA A 221 -10.90 42.48 19.46
CA ALA A 221 -11.23 43.72 18.77
C ALA A 221 -11.67 43.49 17.32
N GLU A 222 -10.99 42.61 16.56
CA GLU A 222 -11.42 42.22 15.21
C GLU A 222 -12.81 41.54 15.21
N ILE A 223 -13.06 40.63 16.17
CA ILE A 223 -14.36 39.98 16.34
C ILE A 223 -15.44 41.00 16.70
N ILE A 224 -15.14 41.96 17.59
CA ILE A 224 -16.05 43.05 17.95
C ILE A 224 -16.31 43.95 16.74
N GLU A 225 -15.31 44.30 15.94
CA GLU A 225 -15.49 45.12 14.73
C GLU A 225 -16.38 44.40 13.70
N ALA A 226 -16.10 43.13 13.41
CA ALA A 226 -16.89 42.33 12.49
C ALA A 226 -18.34 42.09 12.97
N THR A 227 -18.57 42.01 14.29
CA THR A 227 -19.92 41.79 14.87
C THR A 227 -20.69 43.08 15.15
N ALA A 228 -20.02 44.21 15.38
CA ALA A 228 -20.63 45.52 15.64
C ALA A 228 -20.92 46.32 14.35
N PHE A 229 -20.15 46.10 13.28
CA PHE A 229 -20.34 46.77 11.97
C PHE A 229 -20.86 45.86 10.81
N PRO A 230 -21.77 44.88 11.02
CA PRO A 230 -22.12 43.86 10.01
C PRO A 230 -23.04 44.36 8.86
N ARG A 231 -23.22 45.68 8.72
CA ARG A 231 -24.23 46.30 7.84
C ARG A 231 -23.84 47.69 7.32
N TRP A 232 -23.12 47.74 6.20
CA TRP A 232 -23.17 48.89 5.29
C TRP A 232 -23.91 48.47 4.00
N PRO A 233 -25.12 48.97 3.73
CA PRO A 233 -25.87 48.61 2.52
C PRO A 233 -25.23 49.26 1.29
N LYS A 234 -24.32 48.54 0.63
CA LYS A 234 -23.73 48.98 -0.63
C LYS A 234 -24.68 48.70 -1.79
N VAL A 235 -25.64 49.61 -1.99
CA VAL A 235 -26.57 49.57 -3.13
C VAL A 235 -25.77 49.71 -4.43
N ILE A 236 -25.65 48.63 -5.20
CA ILE A 236 -25.10 48.64 -6.56
C ILE A 236 -26.30 48.66 -7.52
N PRO A 237 -26.69 49.82 -8.08
CA PRO A 237 -27.79 49.88 -9.05
C PRO A 237 -27.34 49.25 -10.37
N ARG A 238 -27.61 47.95 -10.55
CA ARG A 238 -27.43 47.27 -11.84
C ARG A 238 -28.63 47.60 -12.73
N ARG A 239 -28.37 48.20 -13.89
CA ARG A 239 -29.42 48.78 -14.76
C ARG A 239 -29.93 47.78 -15.80
N ASP A 240 -30.36 46.61 -15.33
CA ASP A 240 -31.08 45.61 -16.11
C ASP A 240 -32.48 45.41 -15.54
N TRP A 241 -33.40 44.85 -16.33
CA TRP A 241 -34.85 45.18 -16.26
C TRP A 241 -35.66 44.65 -15.07
N ASP A 242 -35.07 43.86 -14.17
CA ASP A 242 -35.71 43.41 -12.93
C ASP A 242 -34.87 43.86 -11.72
N GLY A 243 -35.42 44.75 -10.90
CA GLY A 243 -34.69 45.49 -9.85
C GLY A 243 -34.35 44.67 -8.60
N GLU A 244 -33.56 43.60 -8.74
CA GLU A 244 -33.05 42.83 -7.60
C GLU A 244 -32.08 43.65 -6.74
N VAL A 245 -32.41 43.78 -5.46
CA VAL A 245 -31.53 44.39 -4.45
C VAL A 245 -30.64 43.30 -3.85
N ILE A 246 -29.40 43.20 -4.33
CA ILE A 246 -28.40 42.29 -3.78
C ILE A 246 -27.86 42.87 -2.46
N PHE A 247 -28.19 42.22 -1.34
CA PHE A 247 -27.63 42.54 -0.03
C PHE A 247 -26.24 41.90 0.13
N LEU A 248 -25.19 42.64 -0.18
CA LEU A 248 -23.82 42.24 0.18
C LEU A 248 -23.61 42.41 1.69
N ARG A 249 -23.28 41.31 2.37
CA ARG A 249 -22.91 41.29 3.78
C ARG A 249 -21.46 41.76 3.93
N GLY A 250 -21.27 43.07 4.05
CA GLY A 250 -19.96 43.60 4.46
C GLY A 250 -19.60 43.05 5.84
N MET A 251 -18.43 42.43 5.94
CA MET A 251 -17.86 41.88 7.18
C MET A 251 -18.64 40.70 7.78
N ASP A 252 -18.81 39.61 7.01
CA ASP A 252 -19.02 38.28 7.60
C ASP A 252 -17.66 37.76 8.11
N LEU A 253 -17.54 37.34 9.37
CA LEU A 253 -16.28 36.78 9.93
C LEU A 253 -15.69 35.66 9.06
N ARG A 254 -16.54 34.88 8.37
CA ARG A 254 -16.13 33.82 7.43
C ARG A 254 -15.53 34.34 6.10
N GLN A 255 -15.50 35.65 5.92
CA GLN A 255 -14.98 36.38 4.75
C GLN A 255 -13.88 37.38 5.12
N ILE A 256 -13.63 37.61 6.43
CA ILE A 256 -12.58 38.52 6.94
C ILE A 256 -11.36 37.70 7.36
N GLY A 257 -11.56 36.67 8.20
CA GLY A 257 -10.49 35.79 8.66
C GLY A 257 -10.14 34.70 7.64
N PRO A 258 -8.92 34.13 7.73
CA PRO A 258 -8.51 33.01 6.90
C PRO A 258 -9.37 31.76 7.15
N ALA A 259 -9.41 30.85 6.17
CA ALA A 259 -10.13 29.60 6.32
C ALA A 259 -9.43 28.67 7.32
N LEU A 260 -9.92 28.65 8.57
CA LEU A 260 -9.39 27.78 9.64
C LEU A 260 -9.12 26.34 9.14
N PRO A 261 -7.89 25.81 9.28
CA PRO A 261 -7.52 24.50 8.75
C PRO A 261 -8.14 23.33 9.54
N MET A 262 -8.25 23.45 10.86
CA MET A 262 -8.62 22.35 11.75
C MET A 262 -10.08 22.43 12.24
N LYS A 263 -11.02 22.35 11.30
CA LYS A 263 -12.48 22.44 11.57
C LYS A 263 -13.11 21.15 12.11
N THR A 264 -12.44 20.00 12.00
CA THR A 264 -12.97 18.67 12.33
C THR A 264 -12.04 17.94 13.30
N ARG A 265 -12.56 16.97 14.07
CA ARG A 265 -11.71 16.15 14.96
C ARG A 265 -10.59 15.43 14.19
N PRO A 266 -10.84 14.78 13.03
CA PRO A 266 -9.77 14.18 12.24
C PRO A 266 -8.70 15.18 11.81
N ALA A 267 -9.07 16.41 11.43
CA ALA A 267 -8.09 17.42 11.01
C ALA A 267 -7.13 17.84 12.14
N ILE A 268 -7.60 17.95 13.38
CA ILE A 268 -6.70 18.21 14.53
C ILE A 268 -5.76 17.03 14.74
N ILE A 269 -6.29 15.81 14.78
CA ILE A 269 -5.50 14.58 15.02
C ILE A 269 -4.44 14.41 13.91
N GLU A 270 -4.82 14.65 12.65
CA GLU A 270 -3.93 14.65 11.49
C GLU A 270 -2.77 15.65 11.66
N HIS A 271 -3.06 16.92 11.99
CA HIS A 271 -2.02 17.95 12.14
C HIS A 271 -1.05 17.65 13.30
N VAL A 272 -1.57 17.13 14.43
CA VAL A 272 -0.72 16.73 15.57
C VAL A 272 0.10 15.48 15.23
N ALA A 273 -0.46 14.49 14.52
CA ALA A 273 0.29 13.32 14.06
C ALA A 273 1.35 13.67 12.99
N SER A 274 1.07 14.63 12.10
CA SER A 274 2.06 15.17 11.16
C SER A 274 3.24 15.79 11.89
N LEU A 275 3.04 16.44 13.04
CA LEU A 275 4.13 16.98 13.83
C LEU A 275 5.05 15.87 14.36
N LEU A 276 4.48 14.78 14.89
CA LEU A 276 5.25 13.63 15.36
C LEU A 276 6.01 12.92 14.22
N PHE A 277 5.42 12.88 13.03
CA PHE A 277 6.11 12.39 11.84
C PHE A 277 7.27 13.31 11.44
N LEU A 278 7.06 14.62 11.41
CA LEU A 278 8.10 15.60 11.04
C LEU A 278 9.26 15.62 12.05
N GLU A 279 8.98 15.47 13.35
CA GLU A 279 10.00 15.27 14.40
C GLU A 279 10.96 14.12 14.03
N ARG A 280 10.39 12.94 13.71
CA ARG A 280 11.16 11.75 13.29
C ARG A 280 11.80 11.89 11.93
N ALA A 281 11.13 12.56 10.99
CA ALA A 281 11.63 12.78 9.64
C ALA A 281 12.88 13.68 9.65
N LEU A 282 12.86 14.75 10.45
CA LEU A 282 14.00 15.65 10.63
C LEU A 282 15.18 14.96 11.33
N ALA A 283 14.91 14.06 12.28
CA ALA A 283 15.96 13.29 12.93
C ALA A 283 16.79 12.43 11.95
N ARG A 284 16.21 12.01 10.82
CA ARG A 284 16.85 11.17 9.79
C ARG A 284 17.01 11.83 8.41
N ALA A 285 16.80 13.14 8.30
CA ALA A 285 16.81 13.85 7.01
C ALA A 285 18.18 13.86 6.30
N GLU A 286 19.27 13.50 6.98
CA GLU A 286 20.58 13.35 6.35
C GLU A 286 20.75 11.98 5.65
N ASP A 287 19.86 11.01 5.86
CA ASP A 287 19.87 9.71 5.18
C ASP A 287 19.13 9.78 3.82
N PRO A 288 19.83 9.84 2.67
CA PRO A 288 19.19 9.86 1.36
C PRO A 288 18.37 8.60 1.06
N ASP A 289 18.61 7.48 1.75
CA ASP A 289 17.85 6.24 1.57
C ASP A 289 16.53 6.24 2.39
N GLU A 290 16.30 7.20 3.29
CA GLU A 290 14.96 7.45 3.86
C GLU A 290 14.02 8.16 2.87
N HIS A 291 14.60 8.84 1.87
CA HIS A 291 13.91 9.74 0.95
C HIS A 291 13.44 9.10 -0.36
N VAL A 292 13.84 7.85 -0.63
CA VAL A 292 13.42 7.10 -1.81
C VAL A 292 13.08 5.67 -1.42
N VAL A 293 11.84 5.24 -1.71
CA VAL A 293 11.34 3.91 -1.36
C VAL A 293 10.82 3.18 -2.59
N ILE A 294 11.04 1.87 -2.65
CA ILE A 294 10.34 0.97 -3.54
C ILE A 294 9.29 0.21 -2.74
N LEU A 295 8.03 0.31 -3.18
CA LEU A 295 6.93 -0.54 -2.73
C LEU A 295 6.71 -1.62 -3.78
N GLU A 296 7.03 -2.86 -3.44
CA GLU A 296 6.75 -4.04 -4.26
C GLU A 296 5.48 -4.73 -3.74
N LEU A 297 4.39 -4.61 -4.49
CA LEU A 297 3.14 -5.30 -4.23
C LEU A 297 3.08 -6.57 -5.07
N SER A 298 2.93 -7.72 -4.42
CA SER A 298 2.90 -9.06 -5.03
C SER A 298 1.61 -9.80 -4.67
N ARG A 299 0.89 -10.31 -5.67
CA ARG A 299 -0.34 -11.08 -5.46
C ARG A 299 -0.02 -12.52 -5.05
N ILE A 300 -0.37 -12.90 -3.83
CA ILE A 300 -0.25 -14.29 -3.36
C ILE A 300 -1.49 -15.09 -3.76
N SER A 301 -2.69 -14.49 -3.74
CA SER A 301 -3.94 -15.16 -4.14
C SER A 301 -4.89 -14.29 -4.95
N ARG A 302 -5.82 -14.95 -5.67
CA ARG A 302 -6.91 -14.32 -6.42
C ARG A 302 -8.25 -14.74 -5.83
N SER A 303 -9.17 -13.79 -5.62
CA SER A 303 -10.59 -14.12 -5.54
C SER A 303 -11.04 -14.62 -6.91
N ARG A 304 -11.70 -15.78 -6.98
CA ARG A 304 -12.46 -16.14 -8.18
C ARG A 304 -13.78 -15.38 -8.18
N GLY A 305 -13.91 -14.43 -9.11
CA GLY A 305 -15.24 -14.04 -9.60
C GLY A 305 -15.99 -15.29 -10.07
N ALA A 306 -17.31 -15.34 -9.84
CA ALA A 306 -18.12 -16.54 -10.02
C ALA A 306 -18.26 -17.07 -11.47
N ASN A 307 -17.59 -16.44 -12.45
CA ASN A 307 -17.73 -16.75 -13.86
C ASN A 307 -16.37 -16.79 -14.57
N ARG A 308 -16.06 -17.91 -15.24
CA ARG A 308 -14.84 -18.15 -16.04
C ARG A 308 -14.65 -17.22 -17.25
N PHE A 309 -15.61 -16.33 -17.48
CA PHE A 309 -15.66 -15.35 -18.58
C PHE A 309 -15.79 -13.91 -18.07
N ALA A 310 -15.79 -13.68 -16.75
CA ALA A 310 -15.65 -12.33 -16.22
C ALA A 310 -14.28 -11.76 -16.64
N ALA A 311 -14.21 -10.45 -16.88
CA ALA A 311 -12.93 -9.78 -17.00
C ALA A 311 -12.15 -9.92 -15.67
N ASP A 312 -10.82 -9.85 -15.74
CA ASP A 312 -9.96 -9.76 -14.56
C ASP A 312 -10.20 -8.37 -13.90
N GLU A 313 -11.25 -8.27 -13.10
CA GLU A 313 -11.59 -7.07 -12.32
C GLU A 313 -10.45 -6.74 -11.34
N PRO A 314 -10.17 -5.45 -11.09
CA PRO A 314 -9.17 -5.04 -10.11
C PRO A 314 -9.57 -5.55 -8.73
N GLY A 315 -8.60 -6.10 -7.99
CA GLY A 315 -8.79 -6.61 -6.62
C GLY A 315 -7.91 -5.87 -5.63
N LEU A 316 -7.67 -6.48 -4.46
CA LEU A 316 -6.90 -5.86 -3.37
C LEU A 316 -5.55 -5.26 -3.81
N LEU A 317 -4.85 -5.89 -4.77
CA LEU A 317 -3.53 -5.42 -5.22
C LEU A 317 -3.63 -4.08 -5.95
N GLU A 318 -4.52 -3.98 -6.94
CA GLU A 318 -4.73 -2.74 -7.70
C GLU A 318 -5.21 -1.60 -6.79
N TRP A 319 -6.07 -1.93 -5.81
CA TRP A 319 -6.62 -0.94 -4.88
C TRP A 319 -5.59 -0.44 -3.86
N LEU A 320 -4.68 -1.31 -3.37
CA LEU A 320 -3.56 -0.89 -2.52
C LEU A 320 -2.55 -0.06 -3.32
N ALA A 321 -2.23 -0.47 -4.56
CA ALA A 321 -1.28 0.25 -5.40
C ALA A 321 -1.72 1.69 -5.69
N GLU A 322 -2.98 1.92 -6.09
CA GLU A 322 -3.44 3.29 -6.32
C GLU A 322 -3.71 4.05 -5.00
N ALA A 323 -4.08 3.37 -3.91
CA ALA A 323 -4.19 4.02 -2.60
C ALA A 323 -2.83 4.56 -2.12
N TYR A 324 -1.75 3.78 -2.24
CA TYR A 324 -0.40 4.22 -1.94
C TYR A 324 0.06 5.34 -2.88
N ALA A 325 -0.35 5.29 -4.15
CA ALA A 325 0.06 6.24 -5.17
C ALA A 325 -0.73 7.57 -5.19
N GLN A 326 -1.92 7.63 -4.59
CA GLN A 326 -2.76 8.83 -4.51
C GLN A 326 -2.81 9.47 -3.11
N HIS A 327 -2.75 8.68 -2.04
CA HIS A 327 -3.00 9.14 -0.67
C HIS A 327 -1.81 8.93 0.27
N GLY A 328 -0.76 8.22 -0.16
CA GLY A 328 0.47 8.02 0.61
C GLY A 328 1.43 9.21 0.52
N GLN A 329 2.44 9.23 1.39
CA GLN A 329 3.44 10.30 1.43
C GLN A 329 4.37 10.27 0.20
N GLY A 330 4.65 11.44 -0.38
CA GLY A 330 5.60 11.62 -1.48
C GLY A 330 5.03 11.42 -2.89
N GLU A 331 5.87 11.65 -3.91
CA GLU A 331 5.51 11.60 -5.31
C GLU A 331 6.01 10.32 -5.99
N VAL A 332 5.20 9.74 -6.88
CA VAL A 332 5.56 8.49 -7.59
C VAL A 332 6.40 8.79 -8.84
N ASP A 333 7.72 8.65 -8.71
CA ASP A 333 8.74 8.83 -9.76
C ASP A 333 8.64 7.77 -10.88
N GLU A 334 8.50 6.50 -10.50
CA GLU A 334 8.37 5.39 -11.45
C GLU A 334 7.32 4.37 -11.00
N ARG A 335 6.72 3.72 -11.99
CA ARG A 335 5.75 2.63 -11.81
C ARG A 335 6.03 1.53 -12.85
N ALA A 336 6.23 0.30 -12.39
CA ALA A 336 6.43 -0.88 -13.24
C ALA A 336 5.45 -1.99 -12.85
N VAL A 337 4.99 -2.78 -13.82
CA VAL A 337 4.03 -3.87 -13.58
C VAL A 337 4.38 -5.14 -14.35
N ALA A 338 4.05 -6.28 -13.75
CA ALA A 338 4.09 -7.59 -14.37
C ALA A 338 2.67 -8.05 -14.71
N GLU A 339 2.34 -8.08 -16.00
CA GLU A 339 1.11 -8.68 -16.51
C GLU A 339 1.26 -10.22 -16.60
N LEU A 340 0.18 -10.96 -16.32
CA LEU A 340 0.14 -12.43 -16.34
C LEU A 340 0.08 -12.98 -17.77
N ALA A 341 1.19 -12.93 -18.51
CA ALA A 341 1.27 -13.35 -19.92
C ALA A 341 1.74 -14.81 -20.13
N GLY A 342 1.16 -15.75 -19.37
CA GLY A 342 1.40 -17.19 -19.54
C GLY A 342 2.66 -17.68 -18.82
N ASP A 343 3.77 -17.81 -19.54
CA ASP A 343 5.05 -18.30 -19.00
C ASP A 343 6.07 -17.18 -18.72
N ASP A 344 6.01 -16.08 -19.47
CA ASP A 344 6.86 -14.91 -19.24
C ASP A 344 6.06 -13.78 -18.58
N ALA A 345 6.57 -13.27 -17.46
CA ALA A 345 6.08 -12.04 -16.86
C ALA A 345 6.52 -10.85 -17.72
N THR A 346 5.62 -10.32 -18.55
CA THR A 346 5.93 -9.13 -19.35
C THR A 346 5.98 -7.90 -18.46
N VAL A 347 7.19 -7.51 -18.07
CA VAL A 347 7.47 -6.26 -17.35
C VAL A 347 7.25 -5.08 -18.29
N SER A 348 6.38 -4.15 -17.87
CA SER A 348 6.11 -2.92 -18.61
C SER A 348 6.01 -1.71 -17.68
N ARG A 349 6.28 -0.52 -18.22
CA ARG A 349 5.98 0.74 -17.51
C ARG A 349 4.47 0.88 -17.39
N TYR A 350 4.02 1.23 -16.19
CA TYR A 350 2.60 1.38 -15.89
C TYR A 350 1.92 2.47 -16.73
N GLN A 351 0.69 2.20 -17.17
CA GLN A 351 -0.17 3.12 -17.91
C GLN A 351 -1.55 3.19 -17.21
N PRO A 352 -1.99 4.36 -16.69
CA PRO A 352 -3.24 4.50 -15.93
C PRO A 352 -4.48 3.98 -16.67
N GLU A 353 -4.49 4.02 -17.99
CA GLU A 353 -5.57 3.56 -18.86
C GLU A 353 -5.76 2.03 -18.83
N ARG A 354 -4.85 1.29 -18.19
CA ARG A 354 -4.89 -0.17 -18.05
C ARG A 354 -5.45 -0.69 -16.73
N TYR A 355 -6.02 0.15 -15.86
CA TYR A 355 -6.61 -0.27 -14.57
C TYR A 355 -7.74 -1.34 -14.67
N HIS A 356 -8.21 -1.67 -15.87
CA HIS A 356 -9.15 -2.77 -16.15
C HIS A 356 -8.49 -4.15 -16.31
N ARG A 357 -7.26 -4.35 -15.82
CA ARG A 357 -6.54 -5.64 -15.83
C ARG A 357 -5.96 -5.95 -14.45
N ALA A 358 -6.01 -7.22 -14.05
CA ALA A 358 -5.35 -7.71 -12.85
C ALA A 358 -3.85 -7.99 -13.09
N PHE A 359 -3.00 -7.41 -12.26
CA PHE A 359 -1.54 -7.63 -12.29
C PHE A 359 -1.12 -8.76 -11.32
N GLU A 360 0.01 -9.41 -11.61
CA GLU A 360 0.66 -10.32 -10.65
C GLU A 360 1.49 -9.52 -9.64
N GLN A 361 2.22 -8.52 -10.12
CA GLN A 361 3.06 -7.65 -9.30
C GLN A 361 3.00 -6.19 -9.81
N VAL A 362 3.06 -5.24 -8.88
CA VAL A 362 3.19 -3.80 -9.13
C VAL A 362 4.34 -3.27 -8.28
N THR A 363 5.24 -2.50 -8.89
CA THR A 363 6.36 -1.84 -8.21
C THR A 363 6.20 -0.32 -8.35
N LEU A 364 6.15 0.39 -7.22
CA LEU A 364 6.09 1.86 -7.15
C LEU A 364 7.41 2.37 -6.57
N ARG A 365 8.11 3.26 -7.29
CA ARG A 365 9.24 4.04 -6.75
C ARG A 365 8.71 5.40 -6.35
N ILE A 366 8.75 5.71 -5.06
CA ILE A 366 8.23 6.94 -4.47
C ILE A 366 9.39 7.76 -3.91
N ILE A 367 9.40 9.06 -4.21
CA ILE A 367 10.38 10.05 -3.73
C ILE A 367 9.66 11.04 -2.84
N GLY A 368 10.22 11.35 -1.67
CA GLY A 368 9.67 12.38 -0.79
C GLY A 368 10.32 12.42 0.59
N PRO A 369 9.93 13.38 1.44
CA PRO A 369 10.43 13.47 2.81
C PRO A 369 10.06 12.22 3.60
N SER A 370 11.10 11.50 4.05
CA SER A 370 11.04 10.30 4.91
C SER A 370 10.01 9.24 4.53
N VAL A 371 9.82 9.04 3.22
CA VAL A 371 8.87 8.06 2.66
C VAL A 371 9.21 6.61 3.05
N ARG A 372 10.48 6.26 3.25
CA ARG A 372 10.85 4.93 3.76
C ARG A 372 10.32 4.71 5.17
N THR A 373 10.45 5.69 6.08
CA THR A 373 9.84 5.64 7.42
C THR A 373 8.32 5.63 7.34
N PHE A 374 7.68 6.49 6.53
CA PHE A 374 6.21 6.50 6.37
C PHE A 374 5.66 5.13 5.96
N PHE A 375 6.21 4.53 4.90
CA PHE A 375 5.73 3.25 4.40
C PHE A 375 6.30 2.04 5.14
N ARG A 376 7.32 2.18 5.99
CA ARG A 376 8.04 1.08 6.68
C ARG A 376 7.11 0.02 7.24
N GLY A 377 6.05 0.46 7.92
CA GLY A 377 5.09 -0.41 8.55
C GLY A 377 4.21 -1.21 7.58
N GLU A 378 4.10 -0.80 6.31
CA GLU A 378 3.37 -1.51 5.26
C GLU A 378 4.16 -2.74 4.75
N HIS A 379 5.34 -3.02 5.29
CA HIS A 379 6.14 -4.21 4.98
C HIS A 379 5.50 -5.47 5.59
N GLY A 380 4.65 -6.16 4.81
CA GLY A 380 3.95 -7.36 5.27
C GLY A 380 2.83 -7.85 4.35
N CYS A 381 1.92 -8.67 4.88
CA CYS A 381 0.78 -9.19 4.14
C CYS A 381 -0.54 -8.47 4.50
N HIS A 382 -1.35 -8.23 3.48
CA HIS A 382 -2.65 -7.60 3.52
C HIS A 382 -3.67 -8.63 3.03
N VAL A 383 -4.71 -8.89 3.83
CA VAL A 383 -5.73 -9.92 3.54
C VAL A 383 -7.09 -9.26 3.39
N ARG A 384 -7.76 -9.45 2.26
CA ARG A 384 -9.18 -9.07 2.09
C ARG A 384 -10.06 -10.30 2.19
N HIS A 385 -11.14 -10.19 2.95
CA HIS A 385 -12.28 -11.10 2.88
C HIS A 385 -13.45 -10.40 2.19
N SER A 386 -13.91 -10.99 1.10
CA SER A 386 -15.15 -10.62 0.42
C SER A 386 -16.35 -11.04 1.25
N VAL A 387 -17.48 -10.33 1.14
CA VAL A 387 -18.78 -10.75 1.68
C VAL A 387 -19.25 -12.06 1.02
N SER A 388 -18.75 -12.38 -0.19
CA SER A 388 -18.96 -13.67 -0.86
C SER A 388 -18.16 -14.84 -0.26
N GLY A 389 -17.30 -14.60 0.73
CA GLY A 389 -16.49 -15.62 1.41
C GLY A 389 -15.14 -15.94 0.75
N THR A 390 -14.78 -15.28 -0.35
CA THR A 390 -13.45 -15.41 -0.96
C THR A 390 -12.41 -14.55 -0.23
N SER A 391 -11.15 -15.01 -0.24
CA SER A 391 -10.02 -14.27 0.36
C SER A 391 -8.95 -13.90 -0.66
N GLU A 392 -8.47 -12.66 -0.61
CA GLU A 392 -7.35 -12.15 -1.41
C GLU A 392 -6.18 -11.80 -0.50
N VAL A 393 -4.97 -12.17 -0.92
CA VAL A 393 -3.74 -11.97 -0.15
C VAL A 393 -2.74 -11.25 -1.04
N VAL A 394 -2.31 -10.08 -0.58
CA VAL A 394 -1.30 -9.24 -1.23
C VAL A 394 -0.16 -9.06 -0.25
N ARG A 395 1.06 -9.33 -0.68
CA ARG A 395 2.27 -8.97 0.07
C ARG A 395 2.76 -7.62 -0.42
N VAL A 396 3.20 -6.78 0.50
CA VAL A 396 3.85 -5.50 0.23
C VAL A 396 5.26 -5.59 0.84
N ARG A 397 6.31 -5.46 0.04
CA ARG A 397 7.68 -5.27 0.52
C ARG A 397 8.04 -3.79 0.38
N VAL A 398 8.51 -3.22 1.48
CA VAL A 398 9.05 -1.86 1.54
C VAL A 398 10.57 -1.97 1.48
N LEU A 399 11.19 -1.38 0.47
CA LEU A 399 12.60 -1.57 0.11
C LEU A 399 13.31 -0.23 -0.13
N PRO A 400 14.63 -0.11 0.09
CA PRO A 400 15.41 1.06 -0.31
C PRO A 400 15.30 1.30 -1.83
N GLY A 401 14.89 2.51 -2.22
CA GLY A 401 14.58 2.83 -3.61
C GLY A 401 15.64 3.63 -4.36
N ARG A 402 16.68 4.15 -3.69
CA ARG A 402 17.64 5.10 -4.28
C ARG A 402 18.35 4.55 -5.52
N GLU A 403 19.06 3.43 -5.34
CA GLU A 403 19.93 2.81 -6.36
C GLU A 403 19.20 2.00 -7.45
N ARG A 404 17.90 1.71 -7.28
CA ARG A 404 17.15 0.77 -8.12
C ARG A 404 15.99 1.48 -8.81
N SER A 405 15.80 1.24 -10.12
CA SER A 405 14.56 1.61 -10.79
C SER A 405 13.45 0.59 -10.49
N ALA A 406 12.19 1.02 -10.53
CA ALA A 406 11.04 0.13 -10.31
C ALA A 406 11.05 -1.03 -11.32
N GLU A 407 11.45 -0.75 -12.56
CA GLU A 407 11.53 -1.71 -13.65
C GLU A 407 12.70 -2.71 -13.49
N ALA A 408 13.86 -2.25 -13.01
CA ALA A 408 15.01 -3.12 -12.77
C ALA A 408 14.78 -4.04 -11.56
N HIS A 409 14.18 -3.54 -10.47
CA HIS A 409 13.80 -4.36 -9.32
C HIS A 409 12.85 -5.49 -9.75
N LEU A 410 11.81 -5.15 -10.51
CA LEU A 410 10.81 -6.12 -10.96
C LEU A 410 11.39 -7.21 -11.90
N ARG A 411 12.37 -6.87 -12.75
CA ARG A 411 13.12 -7.90 -13.52
C ARG A 411 13.98 -8.78 -12.62
N GLY A 412 14.66 -8.17 -11.64
CA GLY A 412 15.52 -8.87 -10.69
C GLY A 412 14.79 -9.91 -9.82
N ILE A 413 13.50 -9.71 -9.54
CA ILE A 413 12.66 -10.70 -8.81
C ILE A 413 12.63 -12.05 -9.55
N ALA A 414 12.50 -12.06 -10.87
CA ALA A 414 12.46 -13.29 -11.66
C ALA A 414 13.82 -14.02 -11.68
N GLU A 415 14.93 -13.28 -11.61
CA GLU A 415 16.28 -13.83 -11.49
C GLU A 415 16.53 -14.41 -10.08
N ALA A 416 16.16 -13.67 -9.04
CA ALA A 416 16.23 -14.14 -7.65
C ALA A 416 15.36 -15.40 -7.43
N ARG A 417 14.19 -15.48 -8.07
CA ARG A 417 13.30 -16.66 -7.99
C ARG A 417 13.97 -17.89 -8.57
N ARG A 418 14.57 -17.80 -9.76
CA ARG A 418 15.33 -18.91 -10.35
C ARG A 418 16.51 -19.35 -9.46
N ALA A 419 17.29 -18.40 -8.93
CA ALA A 419 18.40 -18.72 -8.03
C ALA A 419 17.94 -19.42 -6.72
N PHE A 420 16.77 -19.04 -6.19
CA PHE A 420 16.18 -19.70 -5.02
C PHE A 420 15.62 -21.10 -5.35
N GLU A 421 14.97 -21.27 -6.51
CA GLU A 421 14.51 -22.58 -7.02
C GLU A 421 15.71 -23.53 -7.24
N GLU A 422 16.79 -23.06 -7.86
CA GLU A 422 18.04 -23.82 -8.04
C GLU A 422 18.66 -24.24 -6.69
N TRP A 423 18.63 -23.38 -5.67
CA TRP A 423 19.11 -23.69 -4.33
C TRP A 423 18.24 -24.73 -3.60
N LEU A 424 16.91 -24.66 -3.74
CA LEU A 424 15.98 -25.65 -3.17
C LEU A 424 16.22 -27.06 -3.74
N GLU A 425 16.52 -27.16 -5.04
CA GLU A 425 16.75 -28.43 -5.74
C GLU A 425 18.19 -28.95 -5.59
N GLY A 426 19.18 -28.06 -5.60
CA GLY A 426 20.62 -28.40 -5.64
C GLY A 426 21.20 -28.96 -4.34
N GLY A 427 20.51 -28.79 -3.21
CA GLY A 427 20.99 -29.24 -1.91
C GLY A 427 21.76 -28.16 -1.13
N SER A 428 21.73 -28.29 0.20
CA SER A 428 21.92 -27.19 1.15
C SER A 428 23.38 -26.77 1.43
N ASP A 429 24.29 -26.93 0.48
CA ASP A 429 25.72 -26.61 0.63
C ASP A 429 26.00 -25.12 0.37
N GLY A 430 25.45 -24.25 1.22
CA GLY A 430 25.68 -22.81 1.18
C GLY A 430 24.65 -22.01 1.98
N ARG A 431 24.91 -20.71 2.18
CA ARG A 431 23.90 -19.78 2.70
C ARG A 431 22.77 -19.67 1.67
N ALA A 432 21.53 -19.86 2.11
CA ALA A 432 20.36 -19.69 1.25
C ALA A 432 20.32 -18.27 0.65
N PRO A 433 20.02 -18.11 -0.65
CA PRO A 433 19.70 -16.81 -1.21
C PRO A 433 18.37 -16.30 -0.63
N ASP A 434 18.21 -14.98 -0.58
CA ASP A 434 16.98 -14.35 -0.09
C ASP A 434 15.77 -14.83 -0.90
N ASN A 435 14.75 -15.37 -0.23
CA ASN A 435 13.53 -15.83 -0.90
C ASN A 435 12.75 -14.60 -1.41
N PRO A 436 12.61 -14.40 -2.74
CA PRO A 436 11.85 -13.27 -3.26
C PRO A 436 10.36 -13.40 -2.97
N ASP A 437 9.88 -14.59 -2.63
CA ASP A 437 8.47 -14.96 -2.48
C ASP A 437 8.09 -15.35 -1.04
N GLU A 438 8.99 -15.08 -0.08
CA GLU A 438 8.77 -15.20 1.37
C GLU A 438 7.42 -14.64 1.81
N ILE A 439 6.71 -15.41 2.63
CA ILE A 439 5.53 -14.95 3.36
C ILE A 439 5.95 -14.01 4.48
N LEU A 440 5.24 -12.89 4.58
CA LEU A 440 5.37 -11.94 5.69
C LEU A 440 4.13 -12.00 6.61
N PRO A 441 4.22 -11.55 7.86
CA PRO A 441 3.09 -11.51 8.78
C PRO A 441 1.92 -10.67 8.24
N ILE A 442 0.69 -11.03 8.63
CA ILE A 442 -0.51 -10.25 8.31
C ILE A 442 -0.48 -8.95 9.10
N LEU A 443 -0.32 -7.84 8.41
CA LEU A 443 -0.43 -6.50 8.97
C LEU A 443 -1.89 -6.10 9.13
N ARG A 444 -2.70 -6.34 8.10
CA ARG A 444 -4.11 -5.92 8.06
C ARG A 444 -5.04 -6.94 7.44
N ARG A 445 -6.25 -7.02 8.00
CA ARG A 445 -7.39 -7.76 7.46
C ARG A 445 -8.51 -6.77 7.12
N TYR A 446 -9.03 -6.84 5.90
CA TYR A 446 -10.08 -5.97 5.37
C TYR A 446 -11.33 -6.80 5.09
N HIS A 447 -12.46 -6.50 5.73
CA HIS A 447 -13.74 -7.13 5.44
C HIS A 447 -14.59 -6.17 4.59
N PHE A 448 -14.54 -6.34 3.27
CA PHE A 448 -15.34 -5.57 2.32
C PHE A 448 -15.33 -6.15 0.89
N ASP A 449 -16.35 -5.77 0.13
CA ASP A 449 -16.30 -5.71 -1.33
C ASP A 449 -16.37 -4.24 -1.76
N LEU A 450 -15.65 -3.88 -2.82
CA LEU A 450 -15.58 -2.49 -3.26
C LEU A 450 -16.92 -2.08 -3.90
N PRO A 451 -17.47 -0.90 -3.57
CA PRO A 451 -18.79 -0.51 -4.06
C PRO A 451 -18.78 -0.26 -5.57
N SER A 452 -19.92 -0.56 -6.20
CA SER A 452 -20.22 -0.07 -7.55
C SER A 452 -20.06 1.46 -7.60
N ALA A 453 -19.49 1.96 -8.71
CA ALA A 453 -19.02 3.34 -8.83
C ALA A 453 -19.97 4.41 -8.24
N GLY A 454 -19.47 5.14 -7.23
CA GLY A 454 -20.16 6.25 -6.57
C GLY A 454 -20.94 5.91 -5.30
N VAL A 455 -21.23 4.63 -5.04
CA VAL A 455 -21.90 4.18 -3.80
C VAL A 455 -20.87 4.13 -2.66
N GLN A 456 -21.30 4.39 -1.41
CA GLN A 456 -20.48 4.11 -0.23
C GLN A 456 -20.80 2.72 0.33
N ALA A 457 -19.79 1.87 0.52
CA ALA A 457 -19.89 0.59 1.23
C ALA A 457 -19.26 0.68 2.63
N PRO A 458 -19.73 -0.10 3.61
CA PRO A 458 -18.99 -0.31 4.85
C PRO A 458 -17.71 -1.11 4.58
N ILE A 459 -16.65 -0.79 5.31
CA ILE A 459 -15.41 -1.54 5.39
C ILE A 459 -15.01 -1.66 6.86
N VAL A 460 -14.68 -2.88 7.29
CA VAL A 460 -13.99 -3.11 8.57
C VAL A 460 -12.54 -3.39 8.27
N VAL A 461 -11.62 -2.67 8.93
CA VAL A 461 -10.18 -2.90 8.86
C VAL A 461 -9.66 -3.24 10.24
N GLU A 462 -9.05 -4.42 10.36
CA GLU A 462 -8.25 -4.85 11.52
C GLU A 462 -6.79 -4.58 11.18
N ASP A 463 -6.07 -3.83 12.01
CA ASP A 463 -4.62 -3.62 11.95
C ASP A 463 -3.96 -4.28 13.17
N TYR A 464 -3.22 -5.37 12.92
CA TYR A 464 -2.58 -6.16 13.97
C TYR A 464 -1.42 -5.44 14.62
N VAL A 465 -0.69 -4.61 13.86
CA VAL A 465 0.46 -3.87 14.41
C VAL A 465 -0.01 -2.78 15.37
N LEU A 466 -1.11 -2.09 15.02
CA LEU A 466 -1.74 -1.10 15.89
C LEU A 466 -2.62 -1.72 16.99
N ALA A 467 -2.91 -3.03 16.92
CA ALA A 467 -3.95 -3.70 17.71
C ALA A 467 -5.32 -2.99 17.65
N HIS A 468 -5.64 -2.41 16.49
CA HIS A 468 -6.77 -1.50 16.31
C HIS A 468 -7.72 -2.01 15.22
N ALA A 469 -9.03 -1.93 15.46
CA ALA A 469 -10.05 -2.24 14.47
C ALA A 469 -10.96 -1.03 14.25
N THR A 470 -11.25 -0.71 13.00
CA THR A 470 -12.10 0.43 12.61
C THR A 470 -13.17 0.01 11.61
N GLU A 471 -14.38 0.53 11.77
CA GLU A 471 -15.48 0.39 10.80
C GLU A 471 -15.82 1.77 10.25
N THR A 472 -15.79 1.91 8.92
CA THR A 472 -16.08 3.18 8.24
C THR A 472 -16.79 2.95 6.91
N ARG A 473 -17.28 4.02 6.27
CA ARG A 473 -17.94 3.97 4.96
C ARG A 473 -17.09 4.64 3.90
N VAL A 474 -16.70 3.89 2.88
CA VAL A 474 -15.79 4.34 1.81
C VAL A 474 -16.39 4.20 0.43
N ARG A 475 -15.87 4.96 -0.53
CA ARG A 475 -16.08 4.75 -1.98
C ARG A 475 -14.96 3.92 -2.60
N GLN A 476 -13.77 3.96 -2.00
CA GLN A 476 -12.56 3.25 -2.45
C GLN A 476 -11.67 2.92 -1.23
N LEU A 477 -10.77 1.94 -1.37
CA LEU A 477 -9.87 1.54 -0.28
C LEU A 477 -8.99 2.70 0.23
N GLY A 478 -8.59 3.60 -0.68
CA GLY A 478 -7.84 4.81 -0.35
C GLY A 478 -8.54 5.78 0.60
N ASP A 479 -9.86 5.70 0.79
CA ASP A 479 -10.57 6.55 1.76
C ASP A 479 -10.39 6.05 3.22
N ALA A 480 -9.97 4.79 3.43
CA ALA A 480 -9.79 4.20 4.77
C ALA A 480 -8.34 4.28 5.30
N LEU A 481 -7.34 4.15 4.41
CA LEU A 481 -5.94 4.07 4.82
C LEU A 481 -5.38 5.34 5.48
N PRO A 482 -5.72 6.58 5.08
CA PRO A 482 -5.17 7.80 5.69
C PRO A 482 -5.36 7.87 7.20
N THR A 483 -6.52 7.45 7.72
CA THR A 483 -6.74 7.39 9.18
C THR A 483 -5.82 6.38 9.85
N LEU A 484 -5.59 5.21 9.26
CA LEU A 484 -4.68 4.19 9.80
C LEU A 484 -3.21 4.65 9.74
N TRP A 485 -2.81 5.35 8.67
CA TRP A 485 -1.49 5.96 8.59
C TRP A 485 -1.30 7.05 9.66
N ILE A 486 -2.28 7.93 9.88
CA ILE A 486 -2.26 8.93 10.96
C ILE A 486 -2.06 8.28 12.34
N LEU A 487 -2.79 7.19 12.64
CA LEU A 487 -2.58 6.44 13.90
C LEU A 487 -1.17 5.83 13.99
N ARG A 488 -0.65 5.35 12.85
CA ARG A 488 0.67 4.74 12.74
C ARG A 488 1.83 5.74 12.82
N LEU A 489 1.63 6.96 12.33
CA LEU A 489 2.61 8.06 12.47
C LEU A 489 2.93 8.35 13.93
N GLY A 490 2.00 8.07 14.85
CA GLY A 490 2.30 7.88 16.26
C GLY A 490 3.09 6.59 16.53
N ALA A 491 2.46 5.43 16.29
CA ALA A 491 2.81 4.06 16.73
C ALA A 491 4.26 3.57 16.77
N GLU A 492 5.23 4.15 16.05
CA GLU A 492 6.63 3.71 16.11
C GLU A 492 7.31 4.10 17.44
N ARG A 493 6.99 3.36 18.52
CA ARG A 493 7.92 3.16 19.65
C ARG A 493 9.25 2.65 19.11
N GLY A 494 10.35 3.17 19.65
CA GLY A 494 11.70 2.99 19.13
C GLY A 494 12.08 1.54 18.82
N ALA A 495 12.09 1.19 17.54
CA ALA A 495 12.89 0.10 17.01
C ALA A 495 14.32 0.60 16.75
N GLU A 496 14.97 1.11 17.80
CA GLU A 496 16.32 1.71 17.75
C GLU A 496 17.38 0.92 18.52
N GLU A 497 17.04 -0.24 19.07
CA GLU A 497 17.99 -1.23 19.60
C GLU A 497 17.64 -2.62 19.04
N GLY A 498 18.36 -3.06 17.99
CA GLY A 498 18.17 -4.34 17.29
C GLY A 498 19.06 -4.50 16.06
#